data_AF-A0A1B7MN19-F1
#
_entry.id   AF-A0A1B7MN19-F1
#
_cell.length_a   1.000
_cell.length_b   1.000
_cell.length_c   1.000
_cell.angle_alpha   90.00
_cell.angle_beta   90.00
_cell.angle_gamma   90.00
#
_symmetry.space_group_name_H-M   'P 1'
#
loop_
_entity.id
_entity.type
_entity.pdbx_description
1 polymer ?
#
loop_
_entity_poly.entity_id
_entity_poly.type
_entity_poly.pdbx_seq_one_letter_code
_entity_poly.pdbx_strand_id
1 'polypeptide(L)'
;MAKYYDEIPEFLIEWIKKQHMFWVASAPLNPDGHVNVSPKGTADCFHVLNSRQVWYQDLTGTGVETISHIRENGRVTVMFNAFEGPPRIMRLYGIGTVYEYGTQEYESFIPPETRKPGSRAAIVIDVYKCQTTCGFAVPIYDFVSHRTQLLRMADNVEALDRASDGTSSTEISQKGIKAYWIQKNLRSLDGLPGLLTAPDSKVTPVSVFDRDGPRPKLHRLSSRQEGALSGGANLAIGFVLGSLAATLLHRILSDNGIAYISISISRLWRLQHWHQGWSHKSMAKYYDEIPESLIEWIKKQHMFWVASAPLSPDGHVNVSPKGTADCFHVVNSRRVWYQDLSGSGVETISHIRENGRVTIMLNAFEGPPRILRLYGIGTVHEYGTQEYESLIPPETRKPGSRAAIVIDVYQCQTSCGFAVPIYDFATHRTQLIRAMDMKESCDRASDATASTELDQRGLRAYWIRKNLMSVDGLPGLLTAPDSKVTPVSVFDKE
;
A
#
# COMPACT_ATOMS: atom_id res chain seq x y z
N MET A 1 -7.75 -14.24 -20.09
CA MET A 1 -6.35 -14.69 -19.96
C MET A 1 -5.46 -13.49 -19.73
N ALA A 2 -4.31 -13.66 -19.06
CA ALA A 2 -3.30 -12.61 -19.04
C ALA A 2 -2.83 -12.31 -20.47
N LYS A 3 -2.62 -11.05 -20.80
CA LYS A 3 -1.97 -10.64 -22.05
C LYS A 3 -0.72 -9.84 -21.71
N TYR A 4 0.35 -10.09 -22.46
CA TYR A 4 1.61 -9.38 -22.33
C TYR A 4 1.85 -8.51 -23.56
N TYR A 5 2.51 -7.39 -23.35
CA TYR A 5 2.89 -6.45 -24.40
C TYR A 5 4.30 -5.92 -24.09
N ASP A 6 5.08 -5.63 -25.13
CA ASP A 6 6.44 -5.08 -24.95
C ASP A 6 6.43 -3.57 -24.69
N GLU A 7 5.28 -2.92 -24.90
CA GLU A 7 5.02 -1.50 -24.64
C GLU A 7 3.55 -1.29 -24.24
N ILE A 8 3.24 -0.12 -23.69
CA ILE A 8 1.90 0.31 -23.31
C ILE A 8 1.04 0.43 -24.58
N PRO A 9 0.02 -0.41 -24.75
CA PRO A 9 -0.88 -0.30 -25.90
C PRO A 9 -1.64 1.03 -25.87
N GLU A 10 -1.77 1.70 -27.01
CA GLU A 10 -2.42 3.01 -27.14
C GLU A 10 -3.82 3.05 -26.50
N PHE A 11 -4.64 2.01 -26.74
CA PHE A 11 -5.99 1.91 -26.18
C PHE A 11 -6.04 1.78 -24.65
N LEU A 12 -4.90 1.49 -23.99
CA LEU A 12 -4.77 1.43 -22.53
C LEU A 12 -4.29 2.74 -21.93
N ILE A 13 -3.69 3.66 -22.69
CA ILE A 13 -3.22 4.95 -22.19
C ILE A 13 -4.39 5.76 -21.64
N GLU A 14 -5.48 5.87 -22.41
CA GLU A 14 -6.69 6.58 -21.98
C GLU A 14 -7.39 5.90 -20.79
N TRP A 15 -7.23 4.58 -20.63
CA TRP A 15 -7.73 3.88 -19.46
C TRP A 15 -6.86 4.18 -18.21
N ILE A 16 -5.53 4.21 -18.36
CA ILE A 16 -4.60 4.57 -17.28
C ILE A 16 -4.89 5.99 -16.76
N LYS A 17 -5.06 6.97 -17.67
CA LYS A 17 -5.32 8.37 -17.30
C LYS A 17 -6.61 8.58 -16.50
N LYS A 18 -7.59 7.68 -16.62
CA LYS A 18 -8.84 7.72 -15.85
C LYS A 18 -8.70 7.17 -14.43
N GLN A 19 -7.60 6.50 -14.10
CA GLN A 19 -7.44 5.93 -12.76
C GLN A 19 -7.03 7.02 -11.76
N HIS A 20 -7.76 7.12 -10.65
CA HIS A 20 -7.46 8.10 -9.60
C HIS A 20 -6.29 7.69 -8.69
N MET A 21 -5.83 6.45 -8.80
CA MET A 21 -4.70 5.95 -8.02
C MET A 21 -4.04 4.74 -8.67
N PHE A 22 -2.82 4.46 -8.22
CA PHE A 22 -2.01 3.32 -8.63
C PHE A 22 -1.16 2.82 -7.46
N TRP A 23 -0.58 1.63 -7.61
CA TRP A 23 0.33 1.03 -6.62
C TRP A 23 1.70 0.88 -7.23
N VAL A 24 2.72 1.17 -6.46
CA VAL A 24 4.12 1.00 -6.85
C VAL A 24 4.73 -0.05 -5.95
N ALA A 25 5.29 -1.09 -6.56
CA ALA A 25 6.07 -2.11 -5.87
C ALA A 25 7.52 -2.10 -6.32
N SER A 26 8.41 -2.33 -5.38
CA SER A 26 9.86 -2.40 -5.58
C SER A 26 10.48 -3.31 -4.52
N ALA A 27 11.66 -3.86 -4.75
CA ALA A 27 12.31 -4.71 -3.76
C ALA A 27 13.84 -4.55 -3.79
N PRO A 28 14.51 -4.65 -2.64
CA PRO A 28 15.96 -4.67 -2.59
C PRO A 28 16.49 -6.03 -3.10
N LEU A 29 17.77 -6.08 -3.45
CA LEU A 29 18.48 -7.30 -3.83
C LEU A 29 18.73 -8.22 -2.64
N ASN A 30 18.84 -7.66 -1.43
CA ASN A 30 19.03 -8.45 -0.22
C ASN A 30 17.83 -9.42 0.00
N PRO A 31 18.07 -10.74 0.10
CA PRO A 31 17.02 -11.74 0.39
C PRO A 31 16.34 -11.56 1.75
N ASP A 32 16.92 -10.80 2.68
CA ASP A 32 16.26 -10.47 3.95
C ASP A 32 15.55 -9.11 3.92
N GLY A 33 15.69 -8.36 2.82
CA GLY A 33 15.14 -7.02 2.68
C GLY A 33 13.63 -6.99 2.39
N HIS A 34 13.01 -5.87 2.72
CA HIS A 34 11.56 -5.73 2.67
C HIS A 34 11.06 -5.46 1.24
N VAL A 35 10.15 -6.31 0.75
CA VAL A 35 9.40 -6.01 -0.48
C VAL A 35 8.45 -4.85 -0.21
N ASN A 36 8.58 -3.76 -0.97
CA ASN A 36 7.76 -2.58 -0.78
C ASN A 36 6.54 -2.59 -1.71
N VAL A 37 5.41 -2.11 -1.20
CA VAL A 37 4.24 -1.71 -1.99
C VAL A 37 3.62 -0.46 -1.38
N SER A 38 3.28 0.50 -2.22
CA SER A 38 2.73 1.78 -1.77
C SER A 38 1.67 2.31 -2.72
N PRO A 39 0.51 2.79 -2.22
CA PRO A 39 -0.48 3.47 -3.04
C PRO A 39 -0.05 4.92 -3.32
N LYS A 40 -0.37 5.40 -4.51
CA LYS A 40 -0.19 6.79 -4.96
C LYS A 40 -1.54 7.24 -5.53
N GLY A 41 -2.14 8.27 -4.94
CA GLY A 41 -3.53 8.65 -5.27
C GLY A 41 -3.81 10.15 -5.16
N THR A 42 -2.78 10.98 -5.18
CA THR A 42 -2.98 12.42 -5.41
C THR A 42 -3.31 12.64 -6.89
N ALA A 43 -4.27 13.53 -7.15
CA ALA A 43 -4.71 13.85 -8.51
C ALA A 43 -3.54 14.35 -9.37
N ASP A 44 -3.54 13.97 -10.65
CA ASP A 44 -2.56 14.39 -11.66
C ASP A 44 -1.11 14.15 -11.21
N CYS A 45 -0.84 12.96 -10.66
CA CYS A 45 0.51 12.55 -10.25
C CYS A 45 1.17 11.56 -11.20
N PHE A 46 0.44 10.90 -12.11
CA PHE A 46 0.98 9.91 -13.03
C PHE A 46 0.83 10.37 -14.48
N HIS A 47 1.90 10.25 -15.26
CA HIS A 47 1.96 10.77 -16.62
C HIS A 47 2.58 9.72 -17.56
N VAL A 48 2.00 9.59 -18.75
CA VAL A 48 2.53 8.76 -19.84
C VAL A 48 3.19 9.68 -20.85
N LEU A 49 4.50 9.51 -21.07
CA LEU A 49 5.24 10.31 -22.07
C LEU A 49 5.09 9.71 -23.47
N ASN A 50 5.20 8.38 -23.55
CA ASN A 50 5.02 7.60 -24.77
C ASN A 50 4.70 6.14 -24.38
N SER A 51 4.62 5.23 -25.36
CA SER A 51 4.28 3.82 -25.12
C SER A 51 5.30 3.07 -24.25
N ARG A 52 6.50 3.59 -24.05
CA ARG A 52 7.59 2.93 -23.29
C ARG A 52 8.10 3.71 -22.11
N GLN A 53 7.58 4.90 -21.85
CA GLN A 53 8.07 5.73 -20.77
C GLN A 53 6.93 6.44 -20.05
N VAL A 54 6.96 6.30 -18.72
CA VAL A 54 6.02 6.95 -17.81
C VAL A 54 6.79 7.64 -16.71
N TRP A 55 6.15 8.58 -16.03
CA TRP A 55 6.70 9.11 -14.79
C TRP A 55 5.60 9.43 -13.81
N TYR A 56 5.98 9.52 -12.53
CA TYR A 56 5.09 10.06 -11.51
C TYR A 56 5.81 11.02 -10.57
N GLN A 57 5.06 12.00 -10.07
CA GLN A 57 5.51 12.92 -9.04
C GLN A 57 5.50 12.20 -7.69
N ASP A 58 6.68 11.95 -7.12
CA ASP A 58 6.79 11.37 -5.79
C ASP A 58 6.66 12.47 -4.74
N LEU A 59 5.56 12.40 -3.99
CA LEU A 59 5.26 13.32 -2.89
C LEU A 59 5.81 12.80 -1.57
N THR A 60 6.15 13.73 -0.69
CA THR A 60 6.80 13.48 0.59
C THR A 60 5.91 12.67 1.51
N GLY A 61 6.36 11.46 1.82
CA GLY A 61 5.82 10.64 2.89
C GLY A 61 6.94 10.19 3.83
N THR A 62 6.56 9.39 4.82
CA THR A 62 7.51 8.86 5.82
C THR A 62 8.51 7.86 5.23
N GLY A 63 8.14 7.15 4.16
CA GLY A 63 8.98 6.15 3.50
C GLY A 63 9.73 6.69 2.28
N VAL A 64 10.80 6.00 1.88
CA VAL A 64 11.66 6.29 0.71
C VAL A 64 12.08 5.02 -0.04
N GLU A 65 11.43 3.89 0.24
CA GLU A 65 11.77 2.54 -0.19
C GLU A 65 11.83 2.42 -1.71
N THR A 66 10.87 2.99 -2.44
CA THR A 66 10.88 2.96 -3.91
C THR A 66 12.11 3.65 -4.49
N ILE A 67 12.46 4.84 -3.98
CA ILE A 67 13.66 5.56 -4.42
C ILE A 67 14.90 4.72 -4.13
N SER A 68 15.02 4.18 -2.91
CA SER A 68 16.17 3.38 -2.52
C SER A 68 16.35 2.11 -3.35
N HIS A 69 15.27 1.37 -3.62
CA HIS A 69 15.33 0.15 -4.44
C HIS A 69 15.65 0.49 -5.90
N ILE A 70 15.10 1.58 -6.44
CA ILE A 70 15.44 2.06 -7.79
C ILE A 70 16.93 2.43 -7.86
N ARG A 71 17.49 3.09 -6.85
CA ARG A 71 18.91 3.42 -6.81
C ARG A 71 19.81 2.20 -6.76
N GLU A 72 19.40 1.16 -6.04
CA GLU A 72 20.17 -0.07 -5.91
C GLU A 72 20.12 -0.91 -7.19
N ASN A 73 18.94 -1.11 -7.76
CA ASN A 73 18.74 -2.10 -8.81
C ASN A 73 17.73 -1.72 -9.91
N GLY A 74 17.10 -0.54 -9.81
CA GLY A 74 16.17 -0.03 -10.83
C GLY A 74 14.80 -0.70 -10.89
N ARG A 75 14.61 -1.90 -10.31
CA ARG A 75 13.37 -2.67 -10.49
C ARG A 75 12.17 -1.99 -9.84
N VAL A 76 11.14 -1.74 -10.65
CA VAL A 76 9.88 -1.19 -10.20
C VAL A 76 8.71 -1.74 -11.01
N THR A 77 7.58 -1.94 -10.34
CA THR A 77 6.32 -2.28 -10.98
C THR A 77 5.24 -1.30 -10.59
N VAL A 78 4.59 -0.70 -11.59
CA VAL A 78 3.40 0.13 -11.39
C VAL A 78 2.17 -0.70 -11.73
N MET A 79 1.19 -0.70 -10.85
CA MET A 79 -0.06 -1.43 -11.03
C MET A 79 -1.26 -0.50 -10.97
N PHE A 80 -2.17 -0.70 -11.92
CA PHE A 80 -3.50 -0.11 -11.96
C PHE A 80 -4.55 -1.20 -11.85
N ASN A 81 -5.70 -0.90 -11.25
CA ASN A 81 -6.89 -1.76 -11.32
C ASN A 81 -8.16 -0.94 -11.46
N ALA A 82 -9.16 -1.50 -12.14
CA ALA A 82 -10.46 -0.86 -12.32
C ALA A 82 -11.33 -1.06 -11.07
N PHE A 83 -11.64 0.02 -10.37
CA PHE A 83 -12.68 0.04 -9.33
C PHE A 83 -14.08 0.21 -9.90
N GLU A 84 -14.21 0.91 -11.03
CA GLU A 84 -15.48 1.10 -11.72
C GLU A 84 -15.47 0.43 -13.10
N GLY A 85 -16.65 0.25 -13.69
CA GLY A 85 -16.79 -0.30 -15.04
C GLY A 85 -16.28 -1.75 -15.20
N PRO A 86 -15.84 -2.14 -16.41
CA PRO A 86 -15.33 -3.49 -16.68
C PRO A 86 -14.06 -3.80 -15.87
N PRO A 87 -13.96 -5.00 -15.29
CA PRO A 87 -12.83 -5.36 -14.43
C PRO A 87 -11.54 -5.46 -15.26
N ARG A 88 -10.45 -4.93 -14.69
CA ARG A 88 -9.12 -4.94 -15.32
C ARG A 88 -8.04 -4.71 -14.27
N ILE A 89 -6.90 -5.37 -14.44
CA ILE A 89 -5.65 -5.00 -13.78
C ILE A 89 -4.59 -4.83 -14.88
N MET A 90 -3.74 -3.82 -14.75
CA MET A 90 -2.57 -3.61 -15.59
C MET A 90 -1.33 -3.43 -14.74
N ARG A 91 -0.24 -4.08 -15.14
CA ARG A 91 1.10 -3.88 -14.57
C ARG A 91 2.03 -3.36 -15.64
N LEU A 92 2.80 -2.35 -15.27
CA LEU A 92 3.93 -1.82 -16.02
C LEU A 92 5.19 -2.27 -15.28
N TYR A 93 5.97 -3.14 -15.90
CA TYR A 93 7.27 -3.53 -15.43
C TYR A 93 8.31 -2.64 -16.09
N GLY A 94 9.18 -2.03 -15.29
CA GLY A 94 10.14 -1.08 -15.80
C GLY A 94 11.37 -0.90 -14.93
N ILE A 95 12.33 -0.17 -15.50
CA ILE A 95 13.54 0.29 -14.83
C ILE A 95 13.34 1.76 -14.46
N GLY A 96 13.44 2.06 -13.18
CA GLY A 96 13.25 3.39 -12.65
C GLY A 96 14.51 4.24 -12.70
N THR A 97 14.33 5.55 -12.84
CA THR A 97 15.33 6.59 -12.60
C THR A 97 14.74 7.65 -11.67
N VAL A 98 15.55 8.17 -10.74
CA VAL A 98 15.13 9.16 -9.75
C VAL A 98 15.76 10.51 -10.06
N TYR A 99 14.94 11.50 -10.40
CA TYR A 99 15.34 12.90 -10.50
C TYR A 99 14.84 13.66 -9.28
N GLU A 100 15.76 14.19 -8.48
CA GLU A 100 15.46 14.78 -7.18
C GLU A 100 15.15 16.28 -7.26
N TYR A 101 14.36 16.76 -6.30
CA TYR A 101 13.97 18.16 -6.20
C TYR A 101 15.14 19.14 -6.39
N GLY A 102 14.99 20.06 -7.34
CA GLY A 102 15.98 21.10 -7.65
C GLY A 102 17.13 20.71 -8.57
N THR A 103 17.17 19.47 -9.09
CA THR A 103 18.03 19.18 -10.26
C THR A 103 17.37 19.65 -11.55
N GLN A 104 18.17 19.91 -12.59
CA GLN A 104 17.64 20.36 -13.89
C GLN A 104 16.65 19.36 -14.51
N GLU A 105 16.93 18.07 -14.37
CA GLU A 105 16.08 17.00 -14.88
C GLU A 105 14.73 16.99 -14.15
N TYR A 106 14.72 17.14 -12.82
CA TYR A 106 13.49 17.25 -12.05
C TYR A 106 12.65 18.46 -12.50
N GLU A 107 13.28 19.63 -12.65
CA GLU A 107 12.60 20.85 -13.10
C GLU A 107 12.02 20.71 -14.51
N SER A 108 12.64 19.88 -15.38
CA SER A 108 12.11 19.61 -16.73
C SER A 108 10.82 18.79 -16.73
N PHE A 109 10.59 17.95 -15.72
CA PHE A 109 9.36 17.18 -15.55
C PHE A 109 8.32 17.93 -14.72
N ILE A 110 8.76 18.63 -13.68
CA ILE A 110 7.90 19.22 -12.65
C ILE A 110 8.33 20.67 -12.40
N PRO A 111 8.06 21.57 -13.36
CA PRO A 111 8.38 22.98 -13.20
C PRO A 111 7.56 23.61 -12.05
N PRO A 112 8.00 24.72 -11.46
CA PRO A 112 7.34 25.36 -10.31
C PRO A 112 5.82 25.60 -10.48
N GLU A 113 5.39 25.84 -11.71
CA GLU A 113 4.04 26.23 -12.15
C GLU A 113 3.05 25.06 -12.12
N THR A 114 3.54 23.82 -12.05
CA THR A 114 2.71 22.61 -11.94
C THR A 114 3.02 21.82 -10.67
N ARG A 115 4.00 22.29 -9.88
CA ARG A 115 4.50 21.58 -8.71
C ARG A 115 3.47 21.52 -7.60
N LYS A 116 3.27 20.31 -7.07
CA LYS A 116 2.46 20.07 -5.87
C LYS A 116 3.34 20.18 -4.62
N PRO A 117 2.78 20.65 -3.49
CA PRO A 117 3.50 20.67 -2.22
C PRO A 117 4.02 19.29 -1.83
N GLY A 118 5.24 19.26 -1.32
CA GLY A 118 5.94 18.06 -0.86
C GLY A 118 6.53 17.25 -2.01
N SER A 119 6.55 17.75 -3.24
CA SER A 119 7.22 17.06 -4.34
C SER A 119 8.72 16.95 -4.05
N ARG A 120 9.23 15.71 -3.98
CA ARG A 120 10.64 15.44 -3.64
C ARG A 120 11.43 14.80 -4.78
N ALA A 121 10.75 14.14 -5.72
CA ALA A 121 11.37 13.57 -6.90
C ALA A 121 10.36 13.39 -8.05
N ALA A 122 10.86 13.35 -9.28
CA ALA A 122 10.20 12.76 -10.42
C ALA A 122 10.76 11.35 -10.59
N ILE A 123 9.89 10.34 -10.57
CA ILE A 123 10.28 8.94 -10.78
C ILE A 123 9.92 8.60 -12.21
N VAL A 124 10.93 8.51 -13.07
CA VAL A 124 10.79 8.14 -14.48
C VAL A 124 11.00 6.65 -14.61
N ILE A 125 10.19 5.98 -15.42
CA ILE A 125 10.20 4.53 -15.56
C ILE A 125 10.22 4.18 -17.05
N ASP A 126 11.29 3.52 -17.47
CA ASP A 126 11.39 2.89 -18.77
C ASP A 126 10.70 1.54 -18.72
N VAL A 127 9.51 1.48 -19.34
CA VAL A 127 8.64 0.31 -19.35
C VAL A 127 9.12 -0.64 -20.45
N TYR A 128 9.57 -1.83 -20.04
CA TYR A 128 10.01 -2.88 -20.95
C TYR A 128 8.97 -3.99 -21.12
N LYS A 129 7.97 -4.06 -20.24
CA LYS A 129 6.90 -5.07 -20.33
C LYS A 129 5.62 -4.60 -19.64
N CYS A 130 4.49 -4.86 -20.30
CA CYS A 130 3.16 -4.67 -19.73
C CYS A 130 2.46 -6.02 -19.57
N GLN A 131 1.65 -6.15 -18.53
CA GLN A 131 0.75 -7.29 -18.33
C GLN A 131 -0.66 -6.80 -18.01
N THR A 132 -1.66 -7.32 -18.71
CA THR A 132 -3.07 -7.13 -18.35
C THR A 132 -3.67 -8.42 -17.84
N THR A 133 -4.49 -8.35 -16.80
CA THR A 133 -5.27 -9.48 -16.28
C THR A 133 -6.72 -9.05 -16.01
N CYS A 134 -7.61 -10.02 -15.79
CA CYS A 134 -9.05 -9.78 -15.81
C CYS A 134 -9.60 -8.99 -14.62
N GLY A 135 -8.91 -8.94 -13.47
CA GLY A 135 -9.38 -8.15 -12.31
C GLY A 135 -10.71 -8.60 -11.70
N PHE A 136 -11.15 -9.83 -11.95
CA PHE A 136 -12.49 -10.31 -11.54
C PHE A 136 -12.71 -10.40 -10.01
N ALA A 137 -11.65 -10.33 -9.21
CA ALA A 137 -11.72 -10.29 -7.75
C ALA A 137 -11.64 -8.86 -7.17
N VAL A 138 -11.43 -7.84 -8.00
CA VAL A 138 -11.34 -6.45 -7.52
C VAL A 138 -12.77 -5.94 -7.30
N PRO A 139 -13.15 -5.53 -6.08
CA PRO A 139 -14.49 -5.02 -5.82
C PRO A 139 -14.80 -3.76 -6.60
N ILE A 140 -16.09 -3.43 -6.66
CA ILE A 140 -16.56 -2.17 -7.21
C ILE A 140 -16.55 -1.12 -6.11
N TYR A 141 -15.96 0.03 -6.42
CA TYR A 141 -15.93 1.20 -5.56
C TYR A 141 -16.31 2.44 -6.35
N ASP A 142 -17.08 3.33 -5.74
CA ASP A 142 -17.44 4.63 -6.30
C ASP A 142 -16.44 5.69 -5.82
N PHE A 143 -15.84 6.42 -6.76
CA PHE A 143 -14.91 7.49 -6.41
C PHE A 143 -15.67 8.67 -5.81
N VAL A 144 -15.27 9.09 -4.61
CA VAL A 144 -15.87 10.24 -3.93
C VAL A 144 -15.02 11.49 -4.14
N SER A 145 -13.74 11.43 -3.76
CA SER A 145 -12.82 12.57 -3.89
C SER A 145 -11.37 12.19 -3.57
N HIS A 146 -10.41 12.99 -4.07
CA HIS A 146 -9.03 12.94 -3.60
C HIS A 146 -8.90 13.58 -2.21
N ARG A 147 -8.09 12.98 -1.35
CA ARG A 147 -7.71 13.57 -0.06
C ARG A 147 -6.73 14.74 -0.28
N THR A 148 -6.89 15.80 0.51
CA THR A 148 -6.01 17.00 0.47
C THR A 148 -5.06 17.08 1.66
N GLN A 149 -5.16 16.15 2.62
CA GLN A 149 -4.37 16.16 3.85
C GLN A 149 -2.86 16.15 3.58
N LEU A 150 -2.39 15.40 2.57
CA LEU A 150 -0.96 15.33 2.24
C LEU A 150 -0.45 16.68 1.74
N LEU A 151 -1.16 17.26 0.76
CA LEU A 151 -0.79 18.55 0.15
C LEU A 151 -0.82 19.68 1.19
N ARG A 152 -1.85 19.71 2.05
CA ARG A 152 -1.95 20.70 3.13
C ARG A 152 -0.84 20.55 4.15
N MET A 153 -0.51 19.32 4.55
CA MET A 153 0.59 19.07 5.47
C MET A 153 1.91 19.56 4.86
N ALA A 154 2.18 19.19 3.61
CA ALA A 154 3.40 19.57 2.93
C ALA A 154 3.51 21.09 2.72
N ASP A 155 2.45 21.76 2.25
CA ASP A 155 2.45 23.22 2.08
C ASP A 155 2.72 23.98 3.39
N ASN A 156 2.11 23.54 4.51
CA ASN A 156 2.38 24.13 5.81
C ASN A 156 3.86 24.02 6.22
N VAL A 157 4.51 22.92 5.85
CA VAL A 157 5.91 22.66 6.18
C VAL A 157 6.84 23.41 5.21
N GLU A 158 6.51 23.48 3.92
CA GLU A 158 7.23 24.28 2.92
C GLU A 158 7.17 25.79 3.23
N ALA A 159 6.05 26.28 3.79
CA ALA A 159 5.93 27.68 4.21
C ALA A 159 7.02 28.08 5.22
N LEU A 160 7.53 27.13 6.02
CA LEU A 160 8.63 27.36 6.96
C LEU A 160 9.99 27.48 6.25
N ASP A 161 10.18 26.79 5.13
CA ASP A 161 11.36 26.99 4.27
C ASP A 161 11.30 28.37 3.60
N ARG A 162 10.15 28.71 2.97
CA ARG A 162 9.95 30.02 2.32
C ARG A 162 10.18 31.20 3.27
N ALA A 163 9.69 31.10 4.50
CA ALA A 163 9.88 32.13 5.51
C ALA A 163 11.35 32.27 5.95
N SER A 164 12.12 31.18 5.93
CA SER A 164 13.54 31.20 6.33
C SER A 164 14.43 31.80 5.24
N ASP A 165 14.16 31.49 3.97
CA ASP A 165 14.91 32.02 2.82
C ASP A 165 14.82 33.56 2.70
N GLY A 166 13.73 34.16 3.22
CA GLY A 166 13.57 35.62 3.29
C GLY A 166 14.45 36.34 4.33
N THR A 167 15.19 35.61 5.18
CA THR A 167 15.92 36.17 6.33
C THR A 167 17.44 36.31 6.15
N SER A 168 17.95 36.21 4.92
CA SER A 168 19.40 36.25 4.58
C SER A 168 20.26 35.15 5.24
N SER A 169 19.66 34.15 5.89
CA SER A 169 20.35 32.98 6.42
C SER A 169 20.60 31.94 5.33
N THR A 170 21.80 31.36 5.28
CA THR A 170 22.15 30.25 4.37
C THR A 170 21.74 28.87 4.91
N GLU A 171 21.15 28.82 6.10
CA GLU A 171 20.78 27.59 6.81
C GLU A 171 19.38 27.09 6.43
N ILE A 172 19.23 25.76 6.33
CA ILE A 172 17.94 25.11 6.09
C ILE A 172 17.03 25.33 7.30
N SER A 173 15.75 25.61 7.05
CA SER A 173 14.72 25.65 8.08
C SER A 173 14.66 24.33 8.84
N GLN A 174 14.99 24.34 10.13
CA GLN A 174 15.02 23.14 10.98
C GLN A 174 13.65 22.45 11.13
N LYS A 175 12.57 23.10 10.71
CA LYS A 175 11.20 22.59 10.74
C LYS A 175 10.57 22.48 9.35
N GLY A 176 11.29 22.85 8.30
CA GLY A 176 10.82 22.82 6.92
C GLY A 176 10.89 21.42 6.28
N ILE A 177 10.53 21.34 4.99
CA ILE A 177 10.38 20.08 4.26
C ILE A 177 11.74 19.45 3.98
N LYS A 178 12.78 20.27 3.79
CA LYS A 178 14.15 19.78 3.61
C LYS A 178 14.67 19.12 4.88
N ALA A 179 14.44 19.73 6.05
CA ALA A 179 14.74 19.09 7.33
C ALA A 179 13.92 17.80 7.53
N TYR A 180 12.68 17.76 7.04
CA TYR A 180 11.89 16.52 7.03
C TYR A 180 12.58 15.43 6.22
N TRP A 181 13.05 15.75 5.01
CA TRP A 181 13.76 14.81 4.15
C TRP A 181 15.06 14.29 4.78
N ILE A 182 15.86 15.16 5.40
CA ILE A 182 17.07 14.76 6.15
C ILE A 182 16.70 13.74 7.24
N GLN A 183 15.63 13.99 7.99
CA GLN A 183 15.27 13.14 9.11
C GLN A 183 14.66 11.80 8.66
N LYS A 184 13.91 11.76 7.56
CA LYS A 184 13.03 10.64 7.23
C LYS A 184 13.29 9.95 5.91
N ASN A 185 14.02 10.58 4.99
CA ASN A 185 14.09 10.10 3.60
C ASN A 185 15.52 9.91 3.09
N LEU A 186 16.54 10.00 3.95
CA LEU A 186 17.92 9.67 3.56
C LEU A 186 18.19 8.18 3.45
N ARG A 187 17.40 7.33 4.12
CA ARG A 187 17.55 5.87 4.09
C ARG A 187 16.21 5.16 4.11
N SER A 188 16.13 4.02 3.43
CA SER A 188 15.01 3.08 3.53
C SER A 188 15.00 2.35 4.87
N LEU A 189 13.96 1.55 5.10
CA LEU A 189 13.87 0.61 6.21
C LEU A 189 15.04 -0.37 6.25
N ASP A 190 15.52 -0.81 5.08
CA ASP A 190 16.66 -1.71 4.91
C ASP A 190 18.03 -0.97 4.95
N GLY A 191 18.03 0.32 5.28
CA GLY A 191 19.26 1.13 5.38
C GLY A 191 19.85 1.59 4.05
N LEU A 192 19.21 1.27 2.92
CA LEU A 192 19.66 1.66 1.58
C LEU A 192 19.54 3.19 1.36
N PRO A 193 20.44 3.83 0.59
CA PRO A 193 20.39 5.26 0.33
C PRO A 193 19.06 5.70 -0.30
N GLY A 194 18.46 6.77 0.22
CA GLY A 194 17.22 7.38 -0.27
C GLY A 194 17.49 8.64 -1.11
N LEU A 195 17.00 9.78 -0.63
CA LEU A 195 17.31 11.09 -1.20
C LEU A 195 18.78 11.46 -0.94
N LEU A 196 19.43 12.06 -1.94
CA LEU A 196 20.83 12.42 -1.93
C LEU A 196 21.05 13.93 -2.10
N THR A 197 20.25 14.60 -2.94
CA THR A 197 20.48 16.00 -3.33
C THR A 197 19.30 16.91 -3.03
N ALA A 198 18.07 16.40 -3.02
CA ALA A 198 16.86 17.17 -2.68
C ALA A 198 16.97 17.90 -1.31
N PRO A 199 17.49 17.27 -0.23
CA PRO A 199 17.60 17.94 1.06
C PRO A 199 18.55 19.15 1.05
N ASP A 200 19.60 19.10 0.24
CA ASP A 200 20.62 20.15 0.13
C ASP A 200 20.35 21.17 -0.98
N SER A 201 19.28 20.96 -1.76
CA SER A 201 18.87 21.83 -2.85
C SER A 201 18.76 23.28 -2.40
N LYS A 202 19.30 24.20 -3.20
CA LYS A 202 19.19 25.66 -2.96
C LYS A 202 17.89 26.26 -3.49
N VAL A 203 17.07 25.46 -4.17
CA VAL A 203 15.76 25.91 -4.67
C VAL A 203 14.77 25.99 -3.51
N THR A 204 14.14 27.15 -3.32
CA THR A 204 13.07 27.34 -2.34
C THR A 204 11.82 26.54 -2.74
N PRO A 205 11.22 25.74 -1.84
CA PRO A 205 9.96 25.03 -2.11
C PRO A 205 8.79 25.98 -2.40
N VAL A 206 8.36 26.00 -3.66
CA VAL A 206 7.16 26.70 -4.15
C VAL A 206 6.21 25.72 -4.81
N SER A 207 4.91 25.97 -4.70
CA SER A 207 3.89 25.11 -5.27
C SER A 207 2.60 25.89 -5.58
N VAL A 208 1.77 25.34 -6.47
CA VAL A 208 0.52 25.98 -6.93
C VAL A 208 -0.71 25.58 -6.11
N PHE A 209 -0.52 25.01 -4.92
CA PHE A 209 -1.63 24.49 -4.13
C PHE A 209 -2.47 25.61 -3.51
N ASP A 210 -3.76 25.64 -3.85
CA ASP A 210 -4.74 26.49 -3.20
C ASP A 210 -5.02 25.98 -1.78
N ARG A 211 -4.36 26.61 -0.80
CA ARG A 211 -4.52 26.29 0.62
C ARG A 211 -5.93 26.58 1.13
N ASP A 212 -6.61 27.58 0.58
CA ASP A 212 -7.94 28.00 1.03
C ASP A 212 -9.07 27.31 0.26
N GLY A 213 -8.71 26.52 -0.75
CA GLY A 213 -9.61 25.68 -1.51
C GLY A 213 -10.43 24.71 -0.63
N PRO A 214 -11.57 24.21 -1.14
CA PRO A 214 -12.51 23.41 -0.38
C PRO A 214 -11.88 22.13 0.17
N ARG A 215 -12.28 21.74 1.38
CA ARG A 215 -11.92 20.44 1.96
C ARG A 215 -12.97 19.41 1.53
N PRO A 216 -12.55 18.24 1.02
CA PRO A 216 -13.48 17.16 0.74
C PRO A 216 -14.28 16.83 2.01
N LYS A 217 -15.61 16.81 1.90
CA LYS A 217 -16.47 16.37 2.98
C LYS A 217 -16.32 14.85 3.10
N LEU A 218 -15.72 14.39 4.19
CA LEU A 218 -15.86 13.00 4.58
C LEU A 218 -17.34 12.77 4.88
N HIS A 219 -18.03 11.94 4.09
CA HIS A 219 -19.32 11.44 4.50
C HIS A 219 -19.10 10.72 5.83
N ARG A 220 -19.70 11.24 6.92
CA ARG A 220 -19.94 10.40 8.09
C ARG A 220 -20.86 9.31 7.58
N LEU A 221 -20.40 8.06 7.59
CA LEU A 221 -21.29 6.91 7.50
C LEU A 221 -22.44 7.22 8.48
N SER A 222 -23.64 7.44 7.94
CA SER A 222 -24.81 7.57 8.80
C SER A 222 -24.90 6.25 9.53
N SER A 223 -24.76 6.30 10.85
CA SER A 223 -25.02 5.19 11.76
C SER A 223 -26.43 4.67 11.52
N ARG A 224 -26.62 3.78 10.55
CA ARG A 224 -27.74 2.85 10.56
C ARG A 224 -27.27 1.67 11.38
N GLN A 225 -27.86 1.58 12.58
CA GLN A 225 -27.68 0.56 13.62
C GLN A 225 -26.36 0.61 14.41
N GLU A 226 -26.21 1.60 15.29
CA GLU A 226 -25.58 1.33 16.60
C GLU A 226 -26.48 1.93 17.68
N GLY A 227 -27.00 1.06 18.55
CA GLY A 227 -27.78 1.43 19.71
C GLY A 227 -26.99 2.30 20.67
N ALA A 228 -27.70 3.23 21.31
CA ALA A 228 -27.15 4.21 22.23
C ALA A 228 -26.31 3.57 23.35
N LEU A 229 -25.02 3.95 23.44
CA LEU A 229 -24.24 3.84 24.66
C LEU A 229 -23.62 5.21 24.99
N SER A 230 -24.16 5.82 26.04
CA SER A 230 -23.77 7.12 26.59
C SER A 230 -22.40 7.04 27.29
N GLY A 231 -21.33 7.45 26.60
CA GLY A 231 -19.98 7.59 27.19
C GLY A 231 -19.36 8.99 27.11
N GLY A 232 -19.95 9.91 26.32
CA GLY A 232 -19.32 11.20 25.98
C GLY A 232 -19.37 12.26 27.09
N ALA A 233 -20.35 12.23 27.99
CA ALA A 233 -20.57 13.30 28.98
C ALA A 233 -19.51 13.29 30.12
N ASN A 234 -19.03 12.12 30.53
CA ASN A 234 -18.12 12.00 31.68
C ASN A 234 -16.68 12.44 31.35
N LEU A 235 -16.25 12.30 30.08
CA LEU A 235 -14.92 12.72 29.63
C LEU A 235 -14.78 14.25 29.49
N ALA A 236 -15.86 14.95 29.09
CA ALA A 236 -15.86 16.40 29.00
C ALA A 236 -15.79 17.06 30.39
N ILE A 237 -16.50 16.50 31.38
CA ILE A 237 -16.51 17.00 32.77
C ILE A 237 -15.12 16.81 33.41
N GLY A 238 -14.46 15.68 33.17
CA GLY A 238 -13.11 15.43 33.68
C GLY A 238 -12.04 16.40 33.13
N PHE A 239 -12.16 16.82 31.87
CA PHE A 239 -11.21 17.75 31.25
C PHE A 239 -11.35 19.19 31.79
N VAL A 240 -12.58 19.63 32.07
CA VAL A 240 -12.85 20.95 32.66
C VAL A 240 -12.38 21.01 34.12
N LEU A 241 -12.60 19.93 34.89
CA LEU A 241 -12.13 19.88 36.28
C LEU A 241 -10.60 19.82 36.39
N GLY A 242 -9.93 19.07 35.50
CA GLY A 242 -8.46 18.98 35.48
C GLY A 242 -7.77 20.29 35.09
N SER A 243 -8.37 21.07 34.17
CA SER A 243 -7.83 22.36 33.75
C SER A 243 -7.99 23.46 34.80
N LEU A 244 -9.08 23.43 35.58
CA LEU A 244 -9.28 24.31 36.74
C LEU A 244 -8.32 23.99 37.90
N ALA A 245 -8.04 22.71 38.16
CA ALA A 245 -7.08 22.30 39.20
C ALA A 245 -5.64 22.74 38.86
N ALA A 246 -5.23 22.62 37.59
CA ALA A 246 -3.89 23.03 37.14
C ALA A 246 -3.68 24.55 37.21
N THR A 247 -4.71 25.35 36.92
CA THR A 247 -4.64 26.82 37.03
C THR A 247 -4.64 27.29 38.48
N LEU A 248 -5.37 26.61 39.37
CA LEU A 248 -5.35 26.90 40.80
C LEU A 248 -3.99 26.56 41.43
N LEU A 249 -3.40 25.42 41.05
CA LEU A 249 -2.08 24.99 41.52
C LEU A 249 -0.97 25.94 41.04
N HIS A 250 -1.06 26.44 39.80
CA HIS A 250 -0.11 27.42 39.28
C HIS A 250 -0.16 28.74 40.07
N ARG A 251 -1.37 29.22 40.44
CA ARG A 251 -1.52 30.44 41.27
C ARG A 251 -0.95 30.27 42.68
N ILE A 252 -1.22 29.13 43.32
CA ILE A 252 -0.70 28.84 44.67
C ILE A 252 0.84 28.77 44.68
N LEU A 253 1.44 28.28 43.60
CA LEU A 253 2.89 28.20 43.46
C LEU A 253 3.54 29.55 43.08
N SER A 254 2.82 30.44 42.39
CA SER A 254 3.33 31.80 42.08
C SER A 254 3.26 32.74 43.29
N ASP A 255 2.31 32.54 44.20
CA ASP A 255 2.11 33.42 45.36
C ASP A 255 3.09 33.14 46.51
N ASN A 256 3.88 32.07 46.44
CA ASN A 256 4.84 31.65 47.47
C ASN A 256 6.32 32.02 47.18
N GLY A 257 6.57 32.98 46.29
CA GLY A 257 7.83 33.74 46.29
C GLY A 257 9.13 32.93 46.10
N ILE A 258 9.15 31.88 45.27
CA ILE A 258 10.41 31.23 44.85
C ILE A 258 10.81 31.77 43.49
N ALA A 259 11.46 32.95 43.52
CA ALA A 259 12.22 33.49 42.40
C ALA A 259 13.70 33.10 42.56
N TYR A 260 14.35 32.82 41.42
CA TYR A 260 15.80 32.59 41.22
C TYR A 260 16.36 31.18 41.45
N ILE A 261 16.42 30.39 40.37
CA ILE A 261 17.70 29.92 39.79
C ILE A 261 17.55 30.01 38.26
N SER A 262 17.89 31.19 37.73
CA SER A 262 18.08 31.43 36.29
C SER A 262 19.55 31.18 35.96
N ILE A 263 19.81 30.68 34.75
CA ILE A 263 21.15 30.46 34.15
C ILE A 263 21.85 29.15 34.60
N SER A 264 21.34 28.01 34.13
CA SER A 264 22.13 26.83 33.68
C SER A 264 21.28 25.60 33.29
N ILE A 265 19.96 25.74 33.15
CA ILE A 265 19.08 24.65 32.67
C ILE A 265 18.64 24.85 31.20
N SER A 266 18.83 26.05 30.63
CA SER A 266 18.43 26.39 29.26
C SER A 266 19.30 25.76 28.15
N ARG A 267 20.40 25.08 28.50
CA ARG A 267 21.23 24.31 27.56
C ARG A 267 20.92 22.81 27.58
N LEU A 268 20.46 22.27 28.70
CA LEU A 268 20.09 20.85 28.83
C LEU A 268 18.62 20.57 28.48
N TRP A 269 17.72 21.54 28.67
CA TRP A 269 16.35 21.45 28.12
C TRP A 269 16.30 21.54 26.59
N ARG A 270 17.37 22.03 25.96
CA ARG A 270 17.44 22.24 24.51
C ARG A 270 17.79 20.98 23.72
N LEU A 271 18.00 19.83 24.36
CA LEU A 271 18.18 18.53 23.69
C LEU A 271 16.98 17.60 23.86
N GLN A 272 16.11 17.83 24.85
CA GLN A 272 14.96 16.98 25.14
C GLN A 272 13.63 17.49 24.56
N HIS A 273 13.61 18.68 23.95
CA HIS A 273 12.39 19.28 23.34
C HIS A 273 12.44 19.47 21.82
N TRP A 274 13.41 18.85 21.16
CA TRP A 274 13.43 18.75 19.69
C TRP A 274 12.26 17.93 19.12
N HIS A 275 11.58 17.13 19.94
CA HIS A 275 10.47 16.26 19.51
C HIS A 275 9.09 16.93 19.43
N GLN A 276 8.94 18.20 19.85
CA GLN A 276 7.62 18.84 20.03
C GLN A 276 7.07 19.54 18.77
N GLY A 277 7.83 19.60 17.66
CA GLY A 277 7.41 20.28 16.43
C GLY A 277 6.52 19.44 15.50
N TRP A 278 6.60 18.12 15.60
CA TRP A 278 5.77 17.19 14.82
C TRP A 278 4.89 16.40 15.76
N SER A 279 3.57 16.52 15.59
CA SER A 279 2.62 15.68 16.29
C SER A 279 3.02 14.20 16.16
N HIS A 280 3.28 13.53 17.30
CA HIS A 280 3.55 12.08 17.34
C HIS A 280 2.45 11.21 16.71
N LYS A 281 1.29 11.79 16.36
CA LYS A 281 0.16 11.10 15.71
C LYS A 281 0.31 10.94 14.20
N SER A 282 1.25 11.61 13.52
CA SER A 282 1.38 11.59 12.05
C SER A 282 2.60 10.81 11.50
N MET A 283 3.37 10.15 12.36
CA MET A 283 4.57 9.41 11.96
C MET A 283 4.23 7.96 11.60
N ALA A 284 5.00 7.37 10.68
CA ALA A 284 4.98 5.93 10.51
C ALA A 284 5.42 5.27 11.82
N LYS A 285 4.70 4.23 12.23
CA LYS A 285 5.01 3.46 13.44
C LYS A 285 5.29 2.02 13.04
N TYR A 286 6.34 1.48 13.65
CA TYR A 286 6.76 0.11 13.48
C TYR A 286 6.40 -0.68 14.73
N TYR A 287 6.01 -1.93 14.53
CA TYR A 287 5.66 -2.86 15.59
C TYR A 287 6.23 -4.23 15.21
N ASP A 288 6.64 -5.01 16.20
CA ASP A 288 7.14 -6.37 15.96
C ASP A 288 6.00 -7.36 15.68
N GLU A 289 4.75 -6.96 15.93
CA GLU A 289 3.54 -7.74 15.74
C GLU A 289 2.36 -6.83 15.38
N ILE A 290 1.28 -7.43 14.88
CA ILE A 290 0.02 -6.76 14.55
C ILE A 290 -0.57 -6.21 15.86
N PRO A 291 -0.68 -4.88 16.02
CA PRO A 291 -1.31 -4.31 17.20
C PRO A 291 -2.77 -4.75 17.30
N GLU A 292 -3.20 -5.22 18.46
CA GLU A 292 -4.58 -5.70 18.71
C GLU A 292 -5.65 -4.69 18.24
N SER A 293 -5.40 -3.40 18.48
CA SER A 293 -6.29 -2.30 18.05
C SER A 293 -6.52 -2.20 16.53
N LEU A 294 -5.71 -2.88 15.71
CA LEU A 294 -5.82 -2.89 14.25
C LEU A 294 -6.55 -4.12 13.71
N ILE A 295 -6.76 -5.18 14.50
CA ILE A 295 -7.33 -6.44 14.01
C ILE A 295 -8.75 -6.22 13.48
N GLU A 296 -9.60 -5.54 14.23
CA GLU A 296 -10.97 -5.23 13.79
C GLU A 296 -11.00 -4.28 12.58
N TRP A 297 -9.99 -3.40 12.45
CA TRP A 297 -9.87 -2.56 11.25
C TRP A 297 -9.45 -3.38 10.02
N ILE A 298 -8.54 -4.35 10.18
CA ILE A 298 -8.10 -5.26 9.12
C ILE A 298 -9.28 -6.09 8.60
N LYS A 299 -10.08 -6.68 9.49
CA LYS A 299 -11.25 -7.50 9.13
C LYS A 299 -12.31 -6.74 8.35
N LYS A 300 -12.42 -5.42 8.54
CA LYS A 300 -13.36 -4.55 7.81
C LYS A 300 -12.91 -4.20 6.38
N GLN A 301 -11.67 -4.52 6.00
CA GLN A 301 -11.19 -4.19 4.66
C GLN A 301 -11.70 -5.20 3.64
N HIS A 302 -12.35 -4.73 2.57
CA HIS A 302 -12.84 -5.60 1.49
C HIS A 302 -11.75 -6.09 0.54
N MET A 303 -10.52 -5.57 0.67
CA MET A 303 -9.41 -5.87 -0.21
C MET A 303 -8.07 -5.54 0.43
N PHE A 304 -7.04 -6.26 -0.01
CA PHE A 304 -5.65 -6.04 0.34
C PHE A 304 -4.76 -6.23 -0.90
N TRP A 305 -3.51 -5.79 -0.81
CA TRP A 305 -2.51 -5.95 -1.85
C TRP A 305 -1.39 -6.85 -1.34
N VAL A 306 -0.93 -7.74 -2.20
CA VAL A 306 0.17 -8.65 -1.91
C VAL A 306 1.33 -8.27 -2.80
N ALA A 307 2.47 -7.97 -2.20
CA ALA A 307 3.72 -7.77 -2.91
C ALA A 307 4.72 -8.87 -2.56
N SER A 308 5.46 -9.34 -3.57
CA SER A 308 6.50 -10.35 -3.44
C SER A 308 7.53 -10.12 -4.54
N ALA A 309 8.77 -10.58 -4.36
CA ALA A 309 9.80 -10.39 -5.38
C ALA A 309 10.75 -11.60 -5.43
N PRO A 310 11.19 -12.00 -6.63
CA PRO A 310 12.17 -13.05 -6.78
C PRO A 310 13.57 -12.55 -6.34
N LEU A 311 14.49 -13.48 -6.14
CA LEU A 311 15.88 -13.20 -5.80
C LEU A 311 16.66 -12.59 -6.98
N SER A 312 16.33 -13.02 -8.20
CA SER A 312 17.02 -12.55 -9.41
C SER A 312 16.91 -11.03 -9.59
N PRO A 313 18.02 -10.30 -9.83
CA PRO A 313 18.01 -8.86 -10.13
C PRO A 313 17.27 -8.51 -11.43
N ASP A 314 17.03 -9.49 -12.31
CA ASP A 314 16.27 -9.31 -13.55
C ASP A 314 14.80 -9.74 -13.41
N GLY A 315 14.44 -10.35 -12.28
CA GLY A 315 13.10 -10.85 -12.02
C GLY A 315 12.10 -9.73 -11.68
N HIS A 316 10.82 -10.00 -11.92
CA HIS A 316 9.78 -8.99 -11.82
C HIS A 316 9.23 -8.89 -10.38
N VAL A 317 9.32 -7.69 -9.80
CA VAL A 317 8.62 -7.42 -8.53
C VAL A 317 7.12 -7.50 -8.76
N ASN A 318 6.42 -8.33 -8.00
CA ASN A 318 5.00 -8.54 -8.14
C ASN A 318 4.21 -7.69 -7.14
N VAL A 319 3.06 -7.19 -7.59
CA VAL A 319 2.00 -6.63 -6.75
C VAL A 319 0.64 -7.06 -7.28
N SER A 320 -0.24 -7.53 -6.42
CA SER A 320 -1.56 -8.05 -6.81
C SER A 320 -2.65 -7.66 -5.82
N PRO A 321 -3.82 -7.16 -6.26
CA PRO A 321 -4.96 -6.96 -5.39
C PRO A 321 -5.67 -8.29 -5.13
N LYS A 322 -6.22 -8.44 -3.92
CA LYS A 322 -7.02 -9.58 -3.47
C LYS A 322 -8.26 -9.02 -2.78
N GLY A 323 -9.44 -9.18 -3.40
CA GLY A 323 -10.67 -8.53 -2.92
C GLY A 323 -11.93 -9.38 -3.00
N THR A 324 -11.78 -10.70 -3.04
CA THR A 324 -12.90 -11.58 -2.76
C THR A 324 -13.21 -11.55 -1.26
N ALA A 325 -14.49 -11.41 -0.92
CA ALA A 325 -14.96 -11.36 0.46
C ALA A 325 -14.51 -12.59 1.26
N ASP A 326 -14.20 -12.39 2.54
CA ASP A 326 -13.83 -13.43 3.51
C ASP A 326 -12.68 -14.34 3.05
N CYS A 327 -11.67 -13.77 2.39
CA CYS A 327 -10.47 -14.50 2.00
C CYS A 327 -9.25 -14.19 2.88
N PHE A 328 -9.29 -13.18 3.76
CA PHE A 328 -8.15 -12.79 4.61
C PHE A 328 -8.48 -13.02 6.08
N HIS A 329 -7.60 -13.72 6.79
CA HIS A 329 -7.84 -14.16 8.16
C HIS A 329 -6.64 -13.82 9.06
N VAL A 330 -6.93 -13.24 10.22
CA VAL A 330 -5.95 -13.01 11.28
C VAL A 330 -6.04 -14.17 12.27
N VAL A 331 -4.96 -14.92 12.46
CA VAL A 331 -4.91 -16.04 13.42
C VAL A 331 -4.56 -15.53 14.81
N ASN A 332 -3.52 -14.69 14.88
CA ASN A 332 -3.07 -14.00 16.09
C ASN A 332 -2.22 -12.78 15.69
N SER A 333 -1.58 -12.11 16.66
CA SER A 333 -0.77 -10.91 16.41
C SER A 333 0.43 -11.13 15.47
N ARG A 334 0.85 -12.37 15.22
CA ARG A 334 2.04 -12.70 14.40
C ARG A 334 1.75 -13.61 13.22
N ARG A 335 0.50 -14.00 13.01
CA ARG A 335 0.15 -14.93 11.93
C ARG A 335 -1.15 -14.53 11.27
N VAL A 336 -1.09 -14.44 9.95
CA VAL A 336 -2.26 -14.24 9.08
C VAL A 336 -2.24 -15.30 7.99
N TRP A 337 -3.36 -15.53 7.35
CA TRP A 337 -3.40 -16.29 6.11
C TRP A 337 -4.46 -15.74 5.18
N TYR A 338 -4.32 -16.04 3.89
CA TYR A 338 -5.39 -15.78 2.95
C TYR A 338 -5.63 -16.94 1.98
N GLN A 339 -6.90 -17.12 1.61
CA GLN A 339 -7.33 -18.05 0.59
C GLN A 339 -6.95 -17.51 -0.79
N ASP A 340 -5.97 -18.14 -1.45
CA ASP A 340 -5.58 -17.76 -2.80
C ASP A 340 -6.51 -18.44 -3.80
N LEU A 341 -7.30 -17.61 -4.49
CA LEU A 341 -8.20 -18.05 -5.56
C LEU A 341 -7.49 -18.00 -6.91
N SER A 342 -7.94 -18.87 -7.81
CA SER A 342 -7.32 -19.15 -9.09
C SER A 342 -7.43 -17.97 -10.05
N GLY A 343 -6.31 -17.26 -10.22
CA GLY A 343 -6.11 -16.28 -11.27
C GLY A 343 -5.13 -16.78 -12.33
N SER A 344 -4.89 -15.96 -13.35
CA SER A 344 -3.93 -16.30 -14.42
C SER A 344 -2.46 -16.19 -14.01
N GLY A 345 -2.16 -15.57 -12.87
CA GLY A 345 -0.79 -15.43 -12.33
C GLY A 345 -0.56 -16.33 -11.13
N VAL A 346 0.72 -16.62 -10.84
CA VAL A 346 1.19 -17.48 -9.73
C VAL A 346 2.47 -16.93 -9.08
N GLU A 347 2.77 -15.64 -9.31
CA GLU A 347 4.01 -14.97 -8.93
C GLU A 347 4.22 -15.00 -7.42
N THR A 348 3.19 -14.71 -6.62
CA THR A 348 3.28 -14.75 -5.16
C THR A 348 3.66 -16.13 -4.64
N ILE A 349 3.00 -17.19 -5.12
CA ILE A 349 3.33 -18.57 -4.73
C ILE A 349 4.78 -18.87 -5.10
N SER A 350 5.19 -18.51 -6.32
CA SER A 350 6.53 -18.83 -6.82
C SER A 350 7.63 -18.10 -6.03
N HIS A 351 7.44 -16.82 -5.72
CA HIS A 351 8.41 -16.04 -4.93
C HIS A 351 8.46 -16.54 -3.48
N ILE A 352 7.30 -16.88 -2.89
CA ILE A 352 7.26 -17.46 -1.54
C ILE A 352 8.00 -18.80 -1.51
N ARG A 353 7.84 -19.66 -2.53
CA ARG A 353 8.57 -20.93 -2.61
C ARG A 353 10.08 -20.72 -2.74
N GLU A 354 10.50 -19.71 -3.49
CA GLU A 354 11.92 -19.41 -3.68
C GLU A 354 12.56 -18.82 -2.41
N ASN A 355 11.92 -17.86 -1.77
CA ASN A 355 12.56 -17.04 -0.74
C ASN A 355 11.64 -16.61 0.42
N GLY A 356 10.35 -16.95 0.39
CA GLY A 356 9.41 -16.65 1.46
C GLY A 356 8.97 -15.18 1.58
N ARG A 357 9.64 -14.22 0.94
CA ARG A 357 9.40 -12.79 1.19
C ARG A 357 8.05 -12.34 0.64
N VAL A 358 7.21 -11.81 1.52
CA VAL A 358 5.90 -11.27 1.16
C VAL A 358 5.53 -10.08 2.03
N THR A 359 4.80 -9.14 1.44
CA THR A 359 4.21 -8.01 2.15
C THR A 359 2.74 -7.90 1.83
N ILE A 360 1.91 -7.87 2.87
CA ILE A 360 0.49 -7.54 2.77
C ILE A 360 0.33 -6.07 3.06
N MET A 361 -0.35 -5.34 2.18
CA MET A 361 -0.71 -3.95 2.40
C MET A 361 -2.22 -3.78 2.41
N LEU A 362 -2.71 -3.04 3.40
CA LEU A 362 -4.09 -2.58 3.50
C LEU A 362 -4.11 -1.05 3.56
N ASN A 363 -5.15 -0.42 3.00
CA ASN A 363 -5.37 1.01 3.12
C ASN A 363 -6.84 1.35 3.36
N ALA A 364 -7.10 2.45 4.07
CA ALA A 364 -8.45 2.93 4.29
C ALA A 364 -8.94 3.75 3.09
N PHE A 365 -9.93 3.24 2.38
CA PHE A 365 -10.69 4.04 1.41
C PHE A 365 -11.72 4.93 2.10
N GLU A 366 -12.38 4.40 3.13
CA GLU A 366 -13.37 5.12 3.91
C GLU A 366 -12.80 5.62 5.24
N GLY A 367 -13.44 6.63 5.84
CA GLY A 367 -13.10 7.12 7.18
C GLY A 367 -11.70 7.74 7.29
N PRO A 368 -11.08 7.69 8.50
CA PRO A 368 -9.74 8.22 8.73
C PRO A 368 -8.68 7.53 7.86
N PRO A 369 -7.78 8.30 7.22
CA PRO A 369 -6.78 7.73 6.33
C PRO A 369 -5.79 6.86 7.10
N ARG A 370 -5.41 5.73 6.50
CA ARG A 370 -4.46 4.77 7.08
C ARG A 370 -3.89 3.88 5.99
N ILE A 371 -2.63 3.51 6.13
CA ILE A 371 -2.01 2.37 5.45
C ILE A 371 -1.39 1.48 6.51
N LEU A 372 -1.52 0.16 6.35
CA LEU A 372 -0.86 -0.87 7.15
C LEU A 372 -0.10 -1.79 6.21
N ARG A 373 1.16 -2.08 6.53
CA ARG A 373 1.96 -3.13 5.89
C ARG A 373 2.29 -4.20 6.91
N LEU A 374 2.10 -5.45 6.53
CA LEU A 374 2.51 -6.64 7.28
C LEU A 374 3.65 -7.28 6.48
N TYR A 375 4.86 -7.20 7.03
CA TYR A 375 6.04 -7.85 6.49
C TYR A 375 6.16 -9.23 7.12
N GLY A 376 6.30 -10.25 6.29
CA GLY A 376 6.33 -11.62 6.78
C GLY A 376 7.00 -12.60 5.86
N ILE A 377 7.14 -13.82 6.37
CA ILE A 377 7.61 -14.99 5.64
C ILE A 377 6.40 -15.85 5.32
N GLY A 378 6.19 -16.09 4.02
CA GLY A 378 5.08 -16.87 3.50
C GLY A 378 5.37 -18.37 3.50
N THR A 379 4.31 -19.16 3.62
CA THR A 379 4.27 -20.60 3.34
C THR A 379 3.05 -20.90 2.48
N VAL A 380 3.22 -21.79 1.49
CA VAL A 380 2.15 -22.18 0.56
C VAL A 380 1.65 -23.57 0.92
N HIS A 381 0.38 -23.67 1.30
CA HIS A 381 -0.32 -24.95 1.43
C HIS A 381 -1.28 -25.10 0.26
N GLU A 382 -1.01 -26.05 -0.63
CA GLU A 382 -1.76 -26.23 -1.86
C GLU A 382 -3.03 -27.06 -1.67
N TYR A 383 -4.01 -26.85 -2.54
CA TYR A 383 -5.25 -27.61 -2.57
C TYR A 383 -5.01 -29.12 -2.45
N GLY A 384 -5.74 -29.80 -1.56
CA GLY A 384 -5.61 -31.24 -1.32
C GLY A 384 -4.49 -31.67 -0.37
N THR A 385 -3.63 -30.75 0.09
CA THR A 385 -2.68 -31.04 1.18
C THR A 385 -3.39 -31.04 2.54
N GLN A 386 -2.88 -31.79 3.52
CA GLN A 386 -3.50 -31.87 4.85
C GLN A 386 -3.61 -30.49 5.52
N GLU A 387 -2.57 -29.67 5.39
CA GLU A 387 -2.50 -28.32 5.95
C GLU A 387 -3.54 -27.40 5.29
N TYR A 388 -3.72 -27.50 3.98
CA TYR A 388 -4.75 -26.75 3.26
C TYR A 388 -6.15 -27.16 3.70
N GLU A 389 -6.44 -28.47 3.73
CA GLU A 389 -7.76 -28.99 4.12
C GLU A 389 -8.10 -28.63 5.58
N SER A 390 -7.10 -28.53 6.45
CA SER A 390 -7.28 -28.10 7.84
C SER A 390 -7.62 -26.61 7.97
N LEU A 391 -7.10 -25.76 7.07
CA LEU A 391 -7.37 -24.31 7.07
C LEU A 391 -8.65 -23.96 6.32
N ILE A 392 -8.93 -24.66 5.22
CA ILE A 392 -10.00 -24.35 4.27
C ILE A 392 -10.75 -25.65 3.96
N PRO A 393 -11.57 -26.14 4.91
CA PRO A 393 -12.35 -27.33 4.68
C PRO A 393 -13.45 -27.07 3.63
N PRO A 394 -13.96 -28.11 2.95
CA PRO A 394 -14.89 -27.97 1.83
C PRO A 394 -16.10 -27.05 2.07
N GLU A 395 -16.65 -27.07 3.29
CA GLU A 395 -17.82 -26.29 3.72
C GLU A 395 -17.60 -24.76 3.73
N THR A 396 -16.35 -24.30 3.84
CA THR A 396 -16.00 -22.87 3.80
C THR A 396 -15.23 -22.48 2.55
N ARG A 397 -14.91 -23.47 1.71
CA ARG A 397 -14.08 -23.28 0.54
C ARG A 397 -14.85 -22.51 -0.53
N LYS A 398 -14.19 -21.49 -1.09
CA LYS A 398 -14.72 -20.71 -2.21
C LYS A 398 -14.29 -21.32 -3.55
N PRO A 399 -15.11 -21.21 -4.60
CA PRO A 399 -14.75 -21.70 -5.91
C PRO A 399 -13.41 -21.15 -6.42
N GLY A 400 -12.58 -22.05 -6.93
CA GLY A 400 -11.27 -21.75 -7.48
C GLY A 400 -10.18 -21.63 -6.44
N SER A 401 -10.40 -22.01 -5.18
CA SER A 401 -9.33 -22.02 -4.19
C SER A 401 -8.24 -23.00 -4.59
N ARG A 402 -6.99 -22.51 -4.68
CA ARG A 402 -5.82 -23.30 -5.13
C ARG A 402 -4.76 -23.46 -4.05
N ALA A 403 -4.72 -22.53 -3.10
CA ALA A 403 -3.80 -22.58 -1.97
C ALA A 403 -4.32 -21.75 -0.79
N ALA A 404 -3.84 -22.07 0.40
CA ALA A 404 -3.81 -21.19 1.55
C ALA A 404 -2.39 -20.61 1.65
N ILE A 405 -2.28 -19.29 1.70
CA ILE A 405 -1.00 -18.60 1.87
C ILE A 405 -0.92 -18.14 3.32
N VAL A 406 -0.12 -18.83 4.12
CA VAL A 406 0.11 -18.51 5.54
C VAL A 406 1.31 -17.58 5.62
N ILE A 407 1.24 -16.56 6.46
CA ILE A 407 2.29 -15.55 6.59
C ILE A 407 2.60 -15.37 8.07
N ASP A 408 3.83 -15.68 8.42
CA ASP A 408 4.42 -15.36 9.72
C ASP A 408 4.94 -13.91 9.68
N VAL A 409 4.20 -13.02 10.35
CA VAL A 409 4.45 -11.59 10.38
C VAL A 409 5.53 -11.31 11.42
N TYR A 410 6.66 -10.76 10.95
CA TYR A 410 7.77 -10.37 11.82
C TYR A 410 7.83 -8.85 12.05
N GLN A 411 7.15 -8.05 11.22
CA GLN A 411 7.07 -6.60 11.41
C GLN A 411 5.81 -6.02 10.79
N CYS A 412 5.23 -5.03 11.47
CA CYS A 412 4.12 -4.22 10.99
C CYS A 412 4.52 -2.75 10.88
N GLN A 413 4.12 -2.09 9.80
CA GLN A 413 4.30 -0.65 9.62
C GLN A 413 2.94 0.02 9.38
N THR A 414 2.61 1.01 10.20
CA THR A 414 1.48 1.92 9.95
C THR A 414 1.97 3.22 9.35
N SER A 415 1.22 3.81 8.42
CA SER A 415 1.50 5.15 7.88
C SER A 415 0.20 5.92 7.61
N CYS A 416 0.31 7.25 7.42
CA CYS A 416 -0.83 8.17 7.51
C CYS A 416 -1.89 8.02 6.40
N GLY A 417 -1.54 7.48 5.23
CA GLY A 417 -2.51 7.26 4.13
C GLY A 417 -3.11 8.53 3.52
N PHE A 418 -2.51 9.71 3.74
CA PHE A 418 -3.10 11.00 3.38
C PHE A 418 -3.28 11.25 1.87
N ALA A 419 -2.64 10.45 1.01
CA ALA A 419 -2.81 10.50 -0.45
C ALA A 419 -3.76 9.42 -0.99
N VAL A 420 -4.27 8.53 -0.15
CA VAL A 420 -5.23 7.50 -0.59
C VAL A 420 -6.59 8.19 -0.81
N PRO A 421 -7.21 8.12 -1.99
CA PRO A 421 -8.50 8.77 -2.23
C PRO A 421 -9.61 8.18 -1.35
N ILE A 422 -10.72 8.91 -1.26
CA ILE A 422 -11.94 8.42 -0.64
C ILE A 422 -12.76 7.70 -1.70
N TYR A 423 -13.14 6.47 -1.38
CA TYR A 423 -14.08 5.69 -2.16
C TYR A 423 -15.16 5.12 -1.25
N ASP A 424 -16.37 4.97 -1.78
CA ASP A 424 -17.44 4.22 -1.14
C ASP A 424 -17.47 2.80 -1.71
N PHE A 425 -17.55 1.80 -0.83
CA PHE A 425 -17.71 0.41 -1.26
C PHE A 425 -19.11 0.18 -1.85
N ALA A 426 -19.17 -0.26 -3.11
CA ALA A 426 -20.44 -0.59 -3.77
C ALA A 426 -20.80 -2.07 -3.60
N THR A 427 -19.95 -2.97 -4.10
CA THR A 427 -20.18 -4.43 -4.00
C THR A 427 -18.95 -5.25 -4.40
N HIS A 428 -18.92 -6.52 -3.99
CA HIS A 428 -17.93 -7.48 -4.49
C HIS A 428 -18.31 -7.97 -5.90
N ARG A 429 -17.28 -8.18 -6.73
CA ARG A 429 -17.43 -8.81 -8.04
C ARG A 429 -17.60 -10.34 -7.89
N THR A 430 -18.56 -10.91 -8.61
CA THR A 430 -18.85 -12.36 -8.59
C THR A 430 -18.23 -13.11 -9.77
N GLN A 431 -17.65 -12.40 -10.75
CA GLN A 431 -17.15 -12.99 -12.00
C GLN A 431 -16.06 -14.04 -11.75
N LEU A 432 -15.17 -13.82 -10.77
CA LEU A 432 -14.11 -14.80 -10.48
C LEU A 432 -14.73 -16.10 -9.97
N ILE A 433 -15.58 -15.99 -8.95
CA ILE A 433 -16.20 -17.14 -8.29
C ILE A 433 -17.06 -17.93 -9.27
N ARG A 434 -17.92 -17.25 -10.04
CA ARG A 434 -18.74 -17.89 -11.08
C ARG A 434 -17.89 -18.60 -12.14
N ALA A 435 -16.80 -17.96 -12.59
CA ALA A 435 -15.90 -18.58 -13.56
C ALA A 435 -15.22 -19.83 -13.02
N MET A 436 -14.86 -19.84 -11.73
CA MET A 436 -14.20 -20.99 -11.11
C MET A 436 -15.18 -22.11 -10.74
N ASP A 437 -16.40 -21.81 -10.30
CA ASP A 437 -17.44 -22.83 -10.06
C ASP A 437 -17.78 -23.62 -11.33
N MET A 438 -17.84 -22.95 -12.49
CA MET A 438 -18.01 -23.63 -13.77
C MET A 438 -16.87 -24.61 -14.06
N LYS A 439 -15.63 -24.26 -13.71
CA LYS A 439 -14.46 -25.14 -13.90
C LYS A 439 -14.47 -26.32 -12.96
N GLU A 440 -14.80 -26.10 -11.70
CA GLU A 440 -14.96 -27.19 -10.73
C GLU A 440 -16.11 -28.12 -11.13
N SER A 441 -17.19 -27.59 -11.68
CA SER A 441 -18.30 -28.40 -12.21
C SER A 441 -17.86 -29.35 -13.32
N CYS A 442 -16.94 -28.92 -14.20
CA CYS A 442 -16.33 -29.80 -15.20
C CYS A 442 -15.48 -30.91 -14.55
N ASP A 443 -14.66 -30.58 -13.56
CA ASP A 443 -13.86 -31.58 -12.83
C ASP A 443 -14.77 -32.60 -12.11
N ARG A 444 -15.83 -32.13 -11.43
CA ARG A 444 -16.81 -33.02 -10.75
C ARG A 444 -17.51 -33.95 -11.73
N ALA A 445 -17.95 -33.43 -12.88
CA ALA A 445 -18.62 -34.23 -13.90
C ALA A 445 -17.67 -35.30 -14.48
N SER A 446 -16.40 -34.94 -14.69
CA SER A 446 -15.38 -35.86 -15.20
C SER A 446 -14.99 -36.94 -14.20
N ASP A 447 -14.87 -36.60 -12.92
CA ASP A 447 -14.53 -37.57 -11.87
C ASP A 447 -15.71 -38.51 -11.60
N ALA A 448 -16.95 -38.03 -11.69
CA ALA A 448 -18.15 -38.84 -11.50
C ALA A 448 -18.30 -39.96 -12.54
N THR A 449 -17.73 -39.80 -13.74
CA THR A 449 -17.72 -40.84 -14.78
C THR A 449 -16.48 -41.73 -14.73
N ALA A 450 -15.63 -41.59 -13.71
CA ALA A 450 -14.35 -42.28 -13.57
C ALA A 450 -13.43 -42.13 -14.81
N SER A 451 -13.51 -40.97 -15.50
CA SER A 451 -12.62 -40.66 -16.61
C SER A 451 -11.17 -40.66 -16.15
N THR A 452 -10.29 -41.33 -16.91
CA THR A 452 -8.85 -41.29 -16.69
C THR A 452 -8.19 -40.07 -17.34
N GLU A 453 -8.89 -39.42 -18.27
CA GLU A 453 -8.43 -38.19 -18.92
C GLU A 453 -8.95 -36.95 -18.20
N LEU A 454 -8.08 -35.94 -18.09
CA LEU A 454 -8.37 -34.65 -17.46
C LEU A 454 -9.24 -33.77 -18.37
N ASP A 455 -10.40 -33.31 -17.88
CA ASP A 455 -11.24 -32.35 -18.61
C ASP A 455 -10.49 -31.01 -18.80
N GLN A 456 -10.21 -30.66 -20.06
CA GLN A 456 -9.47 -29.46 -20.44
C GLN A 456 -10.17 -28.15 -20.08
N ARG A 457 -11.47 -28.20 -19.75
CA ARG A 457 -12.26 -27.07 -19.26
C ARG A 457 -12.18 -26.92 -17.74
N GLY A 458 -11.80 -27.99 -17.06
CA GLY A 458 -11.66 -28.15 -15.62
C GLY A 458 -10.70 -27.18 -14.93
N LEU A 459 -10.74 -27.16 -13.59
CA LEU A 459 -9.91 -26.31 -12.76
C LEU A 459 -8.48 -26.86 -12.68
N ARG A 460 -8.32 -28.18 -12.53
CA ARG A 460 -6.99 -28.82 -12.56
C ARG A 460 -6.27 -28.58 -13.89
N ALA A 461 -6.95 -28.73 -15.04
CA ALA A 461 -6.39 -28.38 -16.34
C ALA A 461 -6.09 -26.87 -16.51
N TYR A 462 -6.82 -26.01 -15.80
CA TYR A 462 -6.50 -24.59 -15.76
C TYR A 462 -5.20 -24.33 -14.98
N TRP A 463 -5.01 -24.98 -13.83
CA TRP A 463 -3.79 -24.88 -13.04
C TRP A 463 -2.56 -25.34 -13.81
N ILE A 464 -2.61 -26.50 -14.48
CA ILE A 464 -1.51 -27.00 -15.33
C ILE A 464 -1.11 -25.95 -16.38
N ARG A 465 -2.09 -25.36 -17.06
CA ARG A 465 -1.81 -24.42 -18.17
C ARG A 465 -1.35 -23.03 -17.72
N LYS A 466 -1.65 -22.62 -16.48
CA LYS A 466 -1.54 -21.21 -16.07
C LYS A 466 -0.77 -20.96 -14.78
N ASN A 467 -0.60 -21.97 -13.94
CA ASN A 467 -0.12 -21.77 -12.58
C ASN A 467 1.04 -22.68 -12.20
N LEU A 468 1.61 -23.44 -13.13
CA LEU A 468 2.84 -24.21 -12.85
C LEU A 468 4.10 -23.35 -12.80
N MET A 469 4.13 -22.21 -13.51
CA MET A 469 5.30 -21.37 -13.63
C MET A 469 4.92 -19.88 -13.55
N SER A 470 5.75 -19.08 -12.87
CA SER A 470 5.66 -17.62 -12.88
C SER A 470 6.08 -17.03 -14.24
N VAL A 471 5.89 -15.71 -14.39
CA VAL A 471 6.40 -14.97 -15.56
C VAL A 471 7.94 -15.02 -15.68
N ASP A 472 8.63 -15.27 -14.56
CA ASP A 472 10.08 -15.40 -14.46
C ASP A 472 10.56 -16.85 -14.58
N GLY A 473 9.66 -17.80 -14.85
CA GLY A 473 10.01 -19.21 -14.94
C GLY A 473 10.31 -19.86 -13.59
N LEU A 474 9.82 -19.29 -12.48
CA LEU A 474 9.92 -19.92 -11.16
C LEU A 474 8.75 -20.90 -10.95
N PRO A 475 8.97 -22.05 -10.26
CA PRO A 475 7.92 -23.01 -9.97
C PRO A 475 6.76 -22.42 -9.15
N GLY A 476 5.53 -22.64 -9.61
CA GLY A 476 4.29 -22.21 -8.98
C GLY A 476 3.61 -23.32 -8.17
N LEU A 477 2.44 -23.76 -8.62
CA LEU A 477 1.75 -24.93 -8.04
C LEU A 477 2.48 -26.23 -8.40
N LEU A 478 2.60 -27.12 -7.42
CA LEU A 478 3.32 -28.38 -7.52
C LEU A 478 2.44 -29.60 -7.31
N THR A 479 1.39 -29.50 -6.48
CA THR A 479 0.61 -30.65 -6.00
C THR A 479 -0.89 -30.48 -6.21
N ALA A 480 -1.42 -29.24 -6.17
CA ALA A 480 -2.82 -28.96 -6.44
C ALA A 480 -3.32 -29.51 -7.79
N PRO A 481 -2.57 -29.37 -8.91
CA PRO A 481 -2.97 -29.93 -10.22
C PRO A 481 -3.20 -31.44 -10.20
N ASP A 482 -2.40 -32.15 -9.41
CA ASP A 482 -2.40 -33.62 -9.31
C ASP A 482 -3.18 -34.13 -8.11
N SER A 483 -3.91 -33.24 -7.40
CA SER A 483 -4.71 -33.62 -6.25
C SER A 483 -5.75 -34.66 -6.64
N LYS A 484 -5.80 -35.74 -5.84
CA LYS A 484 -6.84 -36.79 -5.93
C LYS A 484 -8.18 -36.32 -5.37
N VAL A 485 -8.19 -35.21 -4.63
CA VAL A 485 -9.41 -34.61 -4.11
C VAL A 485 -10.06 -33.84 -5.26
N THR A 486 -11.26 -34.22 -5.66
CA THR A 486 -12.04 -33.46 -6.64
C THR A 486 -12.26 -32.02 -6.13
N PRO A 487 -12.02 -30.97 -6.94
CA PRO A 487 -12.39 -29.60 -6.61
C PRO A 487 -13.88 -29.45 -6.26
N VAL A 488 -14.16 -29.16 -4.99
CA VAL A 488 -15.51 -28.91 -4.46
C VAL A 488 -15.47 -27.68 -3.58
N SER A 489 -16.48 -26.83 -3.70
CA SER A 489 -16.63 -25.59 -2.94
C SER A 489 -18.11 -25.29 -2.69
N VAL A 490 -18.38 -24.39 -1.74
CA VAL A 490 -19.72 -23.88 -1.46
C VAL A 490 -19.85 -22.51 -2.10
N PHE A 491 -20.83 -22.36 -3.00
CA PHE A 491 -21.16 -21.09 -3.61
C PHE A 491 -22.66 -21.01 -3.84
N ASP A 492 -23.31 -20.10 -3.15
CA ASP A 492 -24.66 -19.70 -3.48
C ASP A 492 -24.64 -18.95 -4.81
N LYS A 493 -25.46 -19.41 -5.76
CA LYS A 493 -25.51 -18.88 -7.12
C LYS A 493 -26.48 -17.71 -7.25
N GLU A 494 -27.39 -17.57 -6.29
CA GLU A 494 -28.29 -16.43 -6.12
C GLU A 494 -27.48 -15.20 -5.65
#